data_AF-A0A916CD38-F1
#
_entry.id   AF-A0A916CD38-F1
#
_cell.length_a   1.000
_cell.length_b   1.000
_cell.length_c   1.000
_cell.angle_alpha   90.00
_cell.angle_beta   90.00
_cell.angle_gamma   90.00
#
_symmetry.space_group_name_H-M   'P 1'
#
loop_
_entity.id
_entity.type
_entity.pdbx_description
1 polymer ?
#
loop_
_entity_poly.entity_id
_entity_poly.type
_entity_poly.pdbx_seq_one_letter_code
_entity_poly.pdbx_strand_id
1 'polypeptide(L)'
;MASERAKKNNTKAVEKQDGKATAQPEPFRLVSIERTEPPTGAAGKNWHRYTIRQGANAINGYLQGTSTAVKHAAEQIVNQLNERRAGRWGYRTTRAAAPAQG
;
A
#
# COMPACT_ATOMS: atom_id res chain seq x y z
N MET A 1 -19.93 32.96 -6.32
CA MET A 1 -19.77 31.98 -7.41
C MET A 1 -18.33 32.01 -7.88
N ALA A 2 -17.70 30.83 -7.90
CA ALA A 2 -16.48 30.41 -8.59
C ALA A 2 -15.31 31.41 -8.77
N SER A 3 -14.23 31.21 -8.00
CA SER A 3 -12.89 31.66 -8.40
C SER A 3 -11.95 30.45 -8.54
N GLU A 4 -11.70 30.14 -9.80
CA GLU A 4 -10.46 29.69 -10.43
C GLU A 4 -9.62 28.56 -9.82
N ARG A 5 -9.72 27.43 -10.53
CA ARG A 5 -8.74 26.35 -10.64
C ARG A 5 -7.39 26.89 -11.13
N ALA A 6 -6.38 26.83 -10.27
CA ALA A 6 -4.98 26.85 -10.68
C ALA A 6 -4.23 25.67 -10.03
N LYS A 7 -4.47 24.45 -10.53
CA LYS A 7 -3.63 23.29 -10.20
C LYS A 7 -2.42 23.31 -11.13
N LYS A 8 -1.35 23.90 -10.61
CA LYS A 8 0.00 23.90 -11.15
C LYS A 8 0.42 22.44 -11.42
N ASN A 9 0.57 22.11 -12.69
CA ASN A 9 1.18 20.88 -13.15
C ASN A 9 2.59 20.78 -12.59
N ASN A 10 2.82 19.86 -11.65
CA ASN A 10 4.16 19.44 -11.26
C ASN A 10 4.36 18.01 -11.75
N THR A 11 4.72 17.92 -13.02
CA THR A 11 5.38 16.77 -13.63
C THR A 11 6.74 16.64 -12.97
N LYS A 12 6.85 15.79 -11.94
CA LYS A 12 8.15 15.22 -11.56
C LYS A 12 8.10 13.72 -11.79
N ALA A 13 8.56 13.36 -12.98
CA ALA A 13 9.00 12.03 -13.33
C ALA A 13 9.90 11.48 -12.21
N VAL A 14 9.50 10.35 -11.65
CA VAL A 14 10.45 9.37 -11.11
C VAL A 14 10.01 8.02 -11.65
N GLU A 15 10.33 7.83 -12.92
CA GLU A 15 10.49 6.51 -13.49
C GLU A 15 11.85 6.00 -13.02
N LYS A 16 11.87 4.80 -12.41
CA LYS A 16 12.87 3.74 -12.58
C LYS A 16 12.67 2.71 -11.49
N GLN A 17 11.98 1.63 -11.83
CA GLN A 17 12.28 0.32 -11.24
C GLN A 17 12.42 -0.67 -12.39
N ASP A 18 13.64 -0.71 -12.92
CA ASP A 18 14.22 -1.78 -13.70
C ASP A 18 14.12 -3.12 -12.97
N GLY A 19 13.93 -4.17 -13.76
CA GLY A 19 13.46 -5.47 -13.31
C GLY A 19 14.48 -6.36 -12.62
N LYS A 20 13.97 -7.28 -11.81
CA LYS A 20 14.40 -8.68 -11.81
C LYS A 20 13.33 -9.53 -11.13
N ALA A 21 12.52 -10.21 -11.94
CA ALA A 21 11.61 -11.24 -11.46
C ALA A 21 12.46 -12.44 -10.99
N THR A 22 12.66 -12.57 -9.68
CA THR A 22 13.08 -13.83 -9.06
C THR A 22 11.96 -14.31 -8.16
N ALA A 23 11.66 -15.60 -8.27
CA ALA A 23 10.48 -16.31 -7.80
C ALA A 23 10.39 -16.47 -6.27
N GLN A 24 10.43 -15.35 -5.55
CA GLN A 24 9.93 -15.21 -4.20
C GLN A 24 9.06 -13.96 -4.18
N PRO A 25 7.90 -13.95 -3.51
CA PRO A 25 7.18 -12.70 -3.36
C PRO A 25 8.14 -11.68 -2.71
N GLU A 26 8.21 -10.46 -3.20
CA GLU A 26 9.03 -9.46 -2.53
C GLU A 26 8.36 -9.09 -1.19
N PRO A 27 9.10 -8.80 -0.09
CA PRO A 27 8.47 -8.24 1.11
C PRO A 27 7.81 -6.92 0.76
N PHE A 28 6.73 -6.60 1.47
CA PHE A 28 6.12 -5.28 1.38
C PHE A 28 7.12 -4.23 1.85
N ARG A 29 7.22 -3.13 1.11
CA ARG A 29 8.07 -1.98 1.44
C ARG A 29 7.32 -0.69 1.18
N LEU A 30 7.49 0.27 2.09
CA LEU A 30 7.02 1.62 1.87
C LEU A 30 7.91 2.30 0.83
N VAL A 31 7.31 2.76 -0.26
CA VAL A 31 8.03 3.39 -1.39
C VAL A 31 7.96 4.90 -1.30
N SER A 32 6.79 5.44 -0.97
CA SER A 32 6.59 6.88 -0.92
C SER A 32 5.49 7.27 0.05
N ILE A 33 5.64 8.46 0.64
CA ILE A 33 4.59 9.17 1.36
C ILE A 33 4.55 10.59 0.82
N GLU A 34 3.41 10.98 0.27
CA GLU A 34 3.20 12.30 -0.32
C GLU A 34 2.07 13.00 0.40
N ARG A 35 2.26 14.30 0.67
CA ARG A 35 1.15 15.15 1.13
C ARG A 35 0.17 15.33 -0.03
N THR A 36 -1.10 15.09 0.25
CA THR A 36 -2.18 15.23 -0.71
C THR A 36 -3.27 16.12 -0.15
N GLU A 37 -4.11 16.62 -1.03
CA GLU A 37 -5.40 17.18 -0.65
C GLU A 37 -6.34 16.08 -0.15
N PRO A 38 -7.36 16.44 0.65
CA PRO A 38 -8.42 15.52 1.03
C PRO A 38 -9.02 14.84 -0.21
N PRO A 39 -9.22 13.51 -0.19
CA PRO A 39 -10.01 12.85 -1.22
C PRO A 39 -11.45 13.39 -1.19
N THR A 40 -12.12 13.38 -2.34
CA THR A 40 -13.48 13.93 -2.48
C THR A 40 -14.43 13.31 -1.45
N GLY A 41 -15.06 14.16 -0.63
CA GLY A 41 -15.97 13.74 0.45
C GLY A 41 -15.31 13.54 1.81
N ALA A 42 -13.99 13.69 1.93
CA ALA A 42 -13.30 13.60 3.21
C ALA A 42 -13.05 14.99 3.82
N ALA A 43 -13.54 15.21 5.04
CA ALA A 43 -13.26 16.42 5.80
C ALA A 43 -11.92 16.29 6.56
N GLY A 44 -11.11 17.35 6.58
CA GLY A 44 -9.86 17.39 7.34
C GLY A 44 -8.70 18.04 6.58
N LYS A 45 -7.64 18.36 7.32
CA LYS A 45 -6.38 18.94 6.80
C LYS A 45 -5.24 17.94 7.01
N ASN A 46 -4.13 18.12 6.28
CA ASN A 46 -2.93 17.28 6.37
C ASN A 46 -3.16 15.83 5.93
N TRP A 47 -3.74 15.67 4.75
CA TRP A 47 -3.85 14.37 4.12
C TRP A 47 -2.51 13.94 3.53
N HIS A 48 -2.23 12.66 3.64
CA HIS A 48 -1.05 12.05 3.09
C HIS A 48 -1.45 10.75 2.41
N ARG A 49 -0.92 10.54 1.21
CA ARG A 49 -1.03 9.29 0.46
C ARG A 49 0.26 8.52 0.67
N TYR A 50 0.15 7.25 1.02
CA TYR A 50 1.29 6.35 1.09
C TYR A 50 1.17 5.26 0.03
N THR A 51 2.32 4.86 -0.50
CA THR A 51 2.42 3.80 -1.51
C THR A 51 3.33 2.71 -0.98
N ILE A 52 2.78 1.52 -0.83
CA ILE A 52 3.50 0.30 -0.46
C ILE A 52 3.63 -0.55 -1.71
N ARG A 53 4.82 -1.05 -2.03
CA ARG A 53 5.01 -2.01 -3.13
C ARG A 53 5.36 -3.40 -2.60
N GLN A 54 4.98 -4.37 -3.41
CA GLN A 54 5.30 -5.78 -3.27
C GLN A 54 5.59 -6.33 -4.68
N GLY A 55 6.86 -6.28 -5.10
CA GLY A 55 7.23 -6.61 -6.47
C GLY A 55 6.45 -5.77 -7.49
N ALA A 56 5.63 -6.42 -8.33
CA ALA A 56 4.80 -5.74 -9.33
C ALA A 56 3.52 -5.09 -8.77
N ASN A 57 3.09 -5.45 -7.57
CA ASN A 57 1.87 -4.93 -6.97
C ASN A 57 2.15 -3.67 -6.15
N ALA A 58 1.23 -2.70 -6.22
CA ALA A 58 1.29 -1.47 -5.44
C ALA A 58 -0.03 -1.24 -4.69
N ILE A 59 0.06 -1.03 -3.39
CA ILE A 59 -1.04 -0.65 -2.51
C ILE A 59 -0.94 0.85 -2.26
N ASN A 60 -2.02 1.57 -2.55
CA ASN A 60 -2.12 3.00 -2.30
C ASN A 60 -3.18 3.24 -1.22
N GLY A 61 -2.80 3.95 -0.16
CA GLY A 61 -3.73 4.34 0.90
C GLY A 61 -3.65 5.81 1.23
N TYR A 62 -4.72 6.33 1.83
CA TYR A 62 -4.83 7.71 2.28
C TYR A 62 -4.98 7.73 3.80
N LEU A 63 -4.20 8.58 4.46
CA LEU A 63 -4.25 8.80 5.90
C LEU A 63 -4.22 10.29 6.19
N GLN A 64 -5.05 10.72 7.12
CA GLN A 64 -4.99 12.07 7.67
C GLN A 64 -4.07 12.06 8.89
N GLY A 65 -3.18 13.05 8.99
CA GLY A 65 -2.33 13.21 10.17
C GLY A 65 -1.08 14.02 9.92
N THR A 66 -0.19 14.05 10.91
CA THR A 66 1.16 14.61 10.73
C THR A 66 2.01 13.65 9.91
N SER A 67 3.02 14.15 9.19
CA SER A 67 3.90 13.31 8.37
C SER A 67 4.60 12.21 9.18
N THR A 68 4.91 12.46 10.47
CA THR A 68 5.47 11.46 11.38
C THR A 68 4.45 10.36 11.72
N ALA A 69 3.21 10.74 12.06
CA ALA A 69 2.16 9.77 12.38
C ALA A 69 1.81 8.91 11.16
N VAL A 70 1.71 9.53 9.98
CA VAL A 70 1.46 8.82 8.72
C VAL A 70 2.61 7.88 8.39
N LYS A 71 3.86 8.31 8.57
CA LYS A 71 5.03 7.46 8.36
C LYS A 71 4.99 6.24 9.28
N HIS A 72 4.81 6.46 10.58
CA HIS A 72 4.73 5.37 11.54
C HIS A 72 3.58 4.41 11.22
N ALA A 73 2.39 4.94 10.88
CA ALA A 73 1.26 4.11 10.47
C ALA A 73 1.56 3.29 9.21
N ALA A 74 2.19 3.88 8.19
CA ALA A 74 2.57 3.18 6.98
C ALA A 74 3.62 2.09 7.24
N GLU A 75 4.60 2.34 8.11
CA GLU A 75 5.59 1.34 8.56
C GLU A 75 4.92 0.18 9.31
N GLN A 76 3.95 0.47 10.19
CA GLN A 76 3.15 -0.56 10.88
C GLN A 76 2.34 -1.41 9.90
N ILE A 77 1.73 -0.80 8.88
CA ILE A 77 0.99 -1.53 7.83
C ILE A 77 1.94 -2.45 7.07
N VAL A 78 3.13 -1.98 6.70
CA VAL A 78 4.15 -2.80 6.05
C VAL A 78 4.55 -3.98 6.92
N ASN A 79 4.80 -3.75 8.21
CA ASN A 79 5.13 -4.82 9.16
C ASN A 79 4.00 -5.84 9.24
N GLN A 80 2.75 -5.42 9.45
CA GLN A 80 1.61 -6.35 9.50
C GLN A 80 1.43 -7.15 8.21
N LEU A 81 1.64 -6.54 7.04
CA LEU A 81 1.58 -7.22 5.76
C LEU A 81 2.69 -8.27 5.63
N ASN A 82 3.90 -7.95 6.08
CA ASN A 82 5.04 -8.88 6.11
C ASN A 82 4.86 -9.98 7.16
N GLU A 83 4.31 -9.68 8.34
CA GLU A 83 4.00 -10.66 9.39
C GLU A 83 2.94 -11.65 8.92
N ARG A 84 1.86 -11.19 8.27
CA ARG A 84 0.85 -12.07 7.66
C ARG A 84 1.48 -13.01 6.64
N ARG A 85 2.43 -12.49 5.87
CA ARG A 85 3.17 -13.28 4.89
C ARG A 85 4.11 -14.30 5.55
N ALA A 86 4.81 -13.91 6.61
CA ALA A 86 5.70 -14.79 7.37
C ALA A 86 4.92 -15.86 8.15
N GLY A 87 3.71 -15.53 8.61
CA GLY A 87 2.92 -16.36 9.51
C GLY A 87 2.05 -17.43 8.86
N ARG A 88 1.73 -17.38 7.56
CA ARG A 88 0.85 -18.38 6.92
C ARG A 88 1.12 -18.66 5.44
N TRP A 89 2.05 -19.58 5.20
CA TRP A 89 1.84 -20.66 4.23
C TRP A 89 1.65 -21.98 5.00
N GLY A 90 0.59 -22.04 5.82
CA GLY A 90 0.38 -23.17 6.75
C GLY A 90 -0.99 -23.85 6.67
N TYR A 91 -1.92 -23.33 5.86
CA TYR A 91 -3.20 -24.01 5.62
C TYR A 91 -3.57 -23.89 4.15
N ARG A 92 -2.85 -24.64 3.30
CA ARG A 92 -3.55 -25.28 2.19
C ARG A 92 -4.46 -26.30 2.84
N THR A 93 -5.75 -26.00 2.90
CA THR A 93 -6.73 -27.08 2.95
C THR A 93 -6.50 -27.85 1.64
N THR A 94 -5.74 -28.94 1.71
CA THR A 94 -5.92 -29.98 0.72
C THR A 94 -7.33 -30.48 0.97
N ARG A 95 -8.24 -30.22 0.03
CA ARG A 95 -9.48 -31.00 -0.07
C ARG A 95 -9.05 -32.43 -0.42
N ALA A 96 -8.58 -33.17 0.58
CA ALA A 96 -8.20 -34.56 0.49
C ALA A 96 -9.17 -35.36 1.36
N ALA A 97 -9.93 -36.19 0.66
CA ALA A 97 -10.67 -37.36 1.13
C ALA A 97 -11.84 -37.11 2.10
N ALA A 98 -13.04 -37.12 1.54
CA ALA A 98 -14.19 -37.69 2.22
C ALA A 98 -13.88 -39.16 2.59
N PRO A 99 -14.12 -39.61 3.83
CA PRO A 99 -14.25 -41.04 4.09
C PRO A 99 -15.65 -41.45 3.63
N ALA A 100 -15.73 -42.14 2.50
CA ALA A 100 -16.83 -43.06 2.25
C ALA A 100 -16.65 -44.23 3.23
N GLN A 101 -17.60 -44.39 4.13
CA GLN A 101 -17.87 -45.64 4.87
C GLN A 101 -19.41 -45.72 4.83
N GLY A 102 -20.04 -46.69 4.19
CA GLY A 102 -19.74 -48.12 4.22
C GLY A 102 -20.80 -48.76 5.10
#